data_AF-A0A016TVV5-F1
#
_entry.id   AF-A0A016TVV5-F1
#
_cell.length_a   1.000
_cell.length_b   1.000
_cell.length_c   1.000
_cell.angle_alpha   90.00
_cell.angle_beta   90.00
_cell.angle_gamma   90.00
#
_symmetry.space_group_name_H-M   'P 1'
#
loop_
_entity.id
_entity.type
_entity.pdbx_description
1 polymer ?
#
loop_
_entity_poly.entity_id
_entity_poly.type
_entity_poly.pdbx_seq_one_letter_code
_entity_poly.pdbx_strand_id
1 'polypeptide(L)'
;MILDEVNKSRQMMLKNTSAMSSRGNREPLAAQCTDQRSLNLFTMVETQNYPTHFVPINSNFGNPLIAVFPRIATDDVEKSAPK
;
A
#
# COMPACT_ATOMS: atom_id res chain seq x y z
N MET A 1 22.23 25.99 -1.76
CA MET A 1 21.04 26.26 -0.91
C MET A 1 19.72 25.86 -1.54
N ILE A 2 19.43 26.14 -2.82
CA ILE A 2 18.17 25.63 -3.44
C ILE A 2 18.29 24.14 -3.83
N LEU A 3 19.42 23.72 -4.38
CA LEU A 3 19.65 22.33 -4.78
C LEU A 3 19.58 21.35 -3.60
N ASP A 4 20.03 21.77 -2.42
CA ASP A 4 20.03 20.95 -1.21
C ASP A 4 18.60 20.72 -0.67
N GLU A 5 17.75 21.75 -0.71
CA GLU A 5 16.33 21.65 -0.33
C GLU A 5 15.53 20.78 -1.31
N VAL A 6 15.79 20.92 -2.61
CA VAL A 6 15.15 20.08 -3.64
C VAL A 6 15.56 18.61 -3.47
N ASN A 7 16.85 18.34 -3.20
CA ASN A 7 17.33 16.99 -2.94
C ASN A 7 16.74 16.42 -1.64
N LYS A 8 16.64 17.22 -0.58
CA LYS A 8 16.02 16.80 0.68
C LYS A 8 14.54 16.44 0.47
N SER A 9 13.78 17.28 -0.24
CA SER A 9 12.38 17.02 -0.59
C SER A 9 12.23 15.73 -1.41
N ARG A 10 13.07 15.55 -2.44
CA ARG A 10 13.10 14.32 -3.26
C ARG A 10 13.39 13.08 -2.43
N GLN A 11 14.35 13.14 -1.51
CA GLN A 11 14.68 12.02 -0.62
C GLN A 11 13.52 11.68 0.33
N MET A 12 12.79 12.68 0.84
CA MET A 12 11.63 12.43 1.70
C MET A 12 10.48 11.75 0.94
N MET A 13 10.22 12.13 -0.31
CA MET A 13 9.21 11.47 -1.15
C MET A 13 9.57 10.00 -1.43
N LEU A 14 10.84 9.73 -1.75
CA LEU A 14 11.30 8.36 -2.00
C LEU A 14 11.22 7.49 -0.75
N LYS A 15 11.60 8.02 0.42
CA LYS A 15 11.52 7.30 1.72
C LYS A 15 10.08 6.90 2.09
N ASN A 16 9.10 7.76 1.80
CA ASN A 16 7.69 7.43 2.01
C ASN A 16 7.18 6.34 1.06
N THR A 17 7.81 6.20 -0.10
CA THR A 17 7.46 5.17 -1.08
C THR A 17 8.02 3.80 -0.67
N SER A 18 9.26 3.77 -0.16
CA SER A 18 9.93 2.55 0.32
C SER A 18 9.32 1.94 1.58
N ALA A 19 8.72 2.76 2.46
CA ALA A 19 8.04 2.27 3.66
C ALA A 19 6.78 1.44 3.35
N MET A 20 6.20 1.60 2.15
CA MET A 20 5.09 0.77 1.66
C MET A 20 5.54 -0.49 0.90
N SER A 21 6.85 -0.64 0.63
CA SER A 21 7.42 -1.77 -0.11
C SER A 21 7.86 -2.92 0.79
N SER A 22 8.03 -2.69 2.10
CA SER A 22 8.60 -3.64 3.05
C SER A 22 7.58 -4.12 4.10
N ARG A 23 6.42 -4.62 3.64
CA ARG A 23 5.54 -5.45 4.47
C ARG A 23 5.49 -6.86 3.88
N GLY A 24 6.66 -7.49 3.81
CA GLY A 24 6.84 -8.91 3.45
C GLY A 24 6.34 -9.90 4.50
N ASN A 25 5.54 -9.42 5.46
CA ASN A 25 4.76 -10.24 6.37
C ASN A 25 3.36 -9.62 6.38
N ARG A 26 2.62 -9.91 5.31
CA ARG A 26 1.41 -9.17 4.93
C ARG A 26 0.29 -9.59 5.88
N GLU A 27 0.16 -8.90 7.00
CA GLU A 27 -1.04 -9.01 7.82
C GLU A 27 -2.29 -8.85 6.91
N PRO A 28 -3.37 -9.61 7.18
CA PRO A 28 -4.59 -9.54 6.39
C PRO A 28 -4.97 -8.08 6.14
N LEU A 29 -5.36 -7.71 4.93
CA LEU A 29 -5.72 -6.31 4.62
C LEU A 29 -6.80 -5.79 5.59
N ALA A 30 -7.72 -6.65 6.02
CA ALA A 30 -8.68 -6.38 7.09
C ALA A 30 -8.02 -5.90 8.41
N ALA A 31 -6.88 -6.47 8.82
CA ALA A 31 -6.14 -6.07 10.01
C ALA A 31 -5.48 -4.68 9.89
N GLN A 32 -5.40 -4.13 8.68
CA GLN A 32 -4.87 -2.78 8.43
C GLN A 32 -5.95 -1.69 8.60
N CYS A 33 -7.23 -2.08 8.79
CA CYS A 33 -8.30 -1.14 9.12
C CYS A 33 -8.17 -0.69 10.58
N THR A 34 -7.89 0.59 10.80
CA THR A 34 -7.72 1.16 12.15
C THR A 34 -9.04 1.44 12.88
N ASP A 35 -10.18 1.38 12.17
CA ASP A 35 -11.50 1.66 12.72
C ASP A 35 -12.57 0.71 12.13
N GLN A 36 -13.66 0.53 12.88
CA GLN A 36 -14.73 -0.42 12.56
C GLN A 36 -15.45 -0.07 11.24
N ARG A 37 -15.57 1.22 10.91
CA ARG A 37 -16.25 1.65 9.69
C ARG A 37 -15.45 1.22 8.47
N SER A 38 -14.14 1.45 8.49
CA SER A 38 -13.21 1.00 7.45
C SER A 38 -13.24 -0.50 7.25
N LEU A 39 -13.25 -1.26 8.35
CA LEU A 39 -13.33 -2.72 8.32
C LEU A 39 -14.64 -3.21 7.69
N ASN A 40 -15.78 -2.65 8.09
CA ASN A 40 -17.08 -3.02 7.53
C ASN A 40 -17.15 -2.77 6.02
N LEU A 41 -16.66 -1.61 5.56
CA LEU A 41 -16.60 -1.28 4.14
C LEU A 41 -15.67 -2.23 3.38
N PHE A 42 -14.50 -2.56 3.94
CA PHE A 42 -13.57 -3.50 3.33
C PHE A 42 -14.22 -4.87 3.12
N THR A 43 -14.85 -5.42 4.16
CA THR A 43 -15.56 -6.71 4.09
C THR A 43 -16.69 -6.69 3.06
N MET A 44 -17.47 -5.60 2.98
CA MET A 44 -18.53 -5.48 1.97
C MET A 44 -17.97 -5.51 0.54
N VAL A 45 -16.86 -4.82 0.30
CA VAL A 45 -16.22 -4.78 -1.01
C VAL A 45 -15.61 -6.13 -1.37
N GLU A 46 -14.97 -6.80 -0.41
CA GLU A 46 -14.37 -8.12 -0.62
C GLU A 46 -15.43 -9.19 -0.91
N THR A 47 -16.55 -9.18 -0.19
CA THR A 47 -17.65 -10.16 -0.37
C THR A 47 -18.43 -9.98 -1.67
N GLN A 48 -18.42 -8.79 -2.26
CA GLN A 48 -19.11 -8.52 -3.53
C GLN A 48 -18.29 -8.93 -4.77
N ASN A 49 -17.09 -9.50 -4.58
CA ASN A 49 -16.22 -9.96 -5.65
C ASN A 49 -16.02 -8.90 -6.76
N TYR A 50 -15.79 -7.65 -6.36
CA TYR A 50 -15.53 -6.57 -7.31
C TYR A 50 -14.23 -6.83 -8.09
N PRO A 51 -14.18 -6.51 -9.39
CA PRO A 51 -12.96 -6.65 -10.19
C PRO A 51 -11.87 -5.64 -9.79
N THR A 52 -12.25 -4.59 -9.06
CA THR A 52 -11.34 -3.57 -8.56
C THR A 52 -10.76 -3.99 -7.21
N HIS A 53 -9.44 -3.96 -7.08
CA HIS A 53 -8.80 -4.18 -5.79
C HIS A 53 -8.83 -2.92 -4.95
N PHE A 54 -9.26 -3.05 -3.70
CA PHE A 54 -9.25 -1.96 -2.73
C PHE A 54 -8.29 -2.29 -1.58
N VAL A 55 -7.62 -1.27 -1.06
CA VAL A 55 -6.78 -1.38 0.13
C VAL A 55 -7.20 -0.34 1.16
N PRO A 56 -7.16 -0.68 2.47
CA PRO A 56 -7.39 0.30 3.52
C PRO A 56 -6.30 1.37 3.56
N ILE A 57 -6.71 2.59 3.90
CA ILE A 57 -5.84 3.74 4.10
C ILE A 57 -6.25 4.52 5.36
N ASN A 58 -5.28 5.20 5.95
CA ASN A 58 -5.50 6.06 7.13
C ASN A 58 -5.99 7.45 6.70
N SER A 59 -7.14 7.51 6.02
CA SER A 59 -7.74 8.77 5.58
C SER A 59 -8.76 9.29 6.58
N ASN A 60 -8.62 10.57 6.96
CA ASN A 60 -9.58 11.27 7.82
C ASN A 60 -10.74 11.90 7.02
N PHE A 61 -10.74 11.81 5.68
CA PHE A 61 -11.67 12.53 4.81
C PHE A 61 -12.80 11.64 4.28
N GLY A 62 -13.28 10.68 5.09
CA GLY A 62 -14.43 9.85 4.75
C GLY A 62 -14.20 8.78 3.68
N ASN A 63 -12.96 8.65 3.17
CA ASN A 63 -12.56 7.66 2.18
C ASN A 63 -11.51 6.71 2.75
N PRO A 64 -11.92 5.70 3.56
CA PRO A 64 -10.98 4.81 4.22
C PRO A 64 -10.39 3.72 3.31
N LEU A 65 -10.89 3.59 2.07
CA LEU A 65 -10.41 2.62 1.09
C LEU A 65 -9.98 3.37 -0.18
N ILE A 66 -8.92 2.88 -0.82
CA ILE A 66 -8.49 3.37 -2.14
C ILE A 66 -8.46 2.22 -3.15
N ALA A 67 -8.95 2.48 -4.35
CA ALA A 67 -8.82 1.57 -5.48
C ALA A 67 -7.38 1.56 -5.97
N VAL A 68 -6.82 0.37 -6.14
CA VAL A 68 -5.45 0.18 -6.63
C VAL A 68 -5.43 -0.87 -7.72
N PHE A 69 -4.44 -0.76 -8.61
CA PHE A 69 -4.13 -1.87 -9.49
C PHE A 69 -3.61 -3.04 -8.66
N PRO A 70 -4.02 -4.29 -8.98
CA PRO A 70 -3.42 -5.46 -8.36
C PRO A 70 -1.90 -5.38 -8.51
N ARG A 71 -1.20 -5.43 -7.38
CA ARG A 71 0.25 -5.50 -7.40
C ARG A 71 0.62 -6.92 -7.80
N ILE A 72 1.38 -7.05 -8.89
CA ILE A 72 2.04 -8.31 -9.23
C ILE A 72 2.98 -8.60 -8.06
N ALA A 73 2.73 -9.71 -7.36
CA ALA A 73 3.64 -10.15 -6.33
C ALA A 73 4.98 -10.48 -7.00
N THR A 74 6.00 -9.66 -6.77
CA THR A 74 7.38 -10.03 -7.05
C THR A 74 7.85 -10.94 -5.92
N ASP A 75 7.15 -12.04 -5.70
CA ASP A 75 7.73 -13.16 -4.99
C ASP A 75 8.66 -13.85 -6.00
N ASP A 76 9.95 -13.92 -5.68
CA ASP A 76 10.99 -14.69 -6.40
C ASP A 76 11.59 -14.15 -7.73
N VAL A 77 12.16 -12.93 -7.73
CA VAL A 77 13.36 -12.65 -8.57
C VAL A 77 14.59 -12.50 -7.69
N GLU A 78 14.75 -13.41 -6.74
CA GLU A 78 16.03 -13.69 -6.08
C GLU A 78 16.34 -15.19 -6.23
N LYS A 79 16.29 -15.70 -7.46
CA LYS A 79 16.96 -16.96 -7.78
C LYS A 79 17.46 -16.98 -9.21
N SER A 80 18.74 -17.33 -9.33
CA SER A 80 19.52 -17.54 -10.55
C SER A 80 19.98 -16.30 -11.32
N ALA A 81 20.98 -15.60 -10.76
CA ALA A 81 22.09 -15.18 -11.61
C ALA A 81 22.90 -16.45 -11.97
N PRO A 82 22.98 -16.88 -13.24
CA PRO A 82 23.96 -17.87 -13.64
C PRO A 82 25.31 -17.19 -13.89
N LYS A 83 26.31 -17.62 -13.10
CA LYS A 83 27.77 -17.51 -13.25
C LYS A 83 28.38 -16.20 -13.74
#